data_AF-A0A9P8KZE1-F1
#
_entry.id   AF-A0A9P8KZE1-F1
#
_cell.length_a   1.000
_cell.length_b   1.000
_cell.length_c   1.000
_cell.angle_alpha   90.00
_cell.angle_beta   90.00
_cell.angle_gamma   90.00
#
_symmetry.space_group_name_H-M   'P 1'
#
loop_
_entity.id
_entity.type
_entity.pdbx_description
1 polymer ?
#
loop_
_entity_poly.entity_id
_entity_poly.type
_entity_poly.pdbx_seq_one_letter_code
_entity_poly.pdbx_strand_id
1 'polypeptide(L)'
;MPAREDITYFGAGPALLPTDTLEKAAQALVNFNGTGLGLAEHSHRSEIANTIINEAKADLATFLDIPDDYEILFMQGGGTGTLIPLFNGQEKLSKQKAELIYNALDSHPDAYRVVPDKSVRSRMNICFRVVKGGDIDVAEKDFLKQSTALGLTGLKGHRSVGGIRASNYNSFTLEGAQKLAQFLVDFAKAS
;
A
#
# COMPACT_ATOMS: atom_id res chain seq x y z
N MET A 1 -40.17 2.44 -25.42
CA MET A 1 -38.77 2.32 -24.98
C MET A 1 -38.30 0.91 -25.30
N PRO A 2 -37.01 0.67 -25.63
CA PRO A 2 -36.51 -0.69 -25.85
C PRO A 2 -36.72 -1.56 -24.60
N ALA A 3 -36.88 -2.87 -24.79
CA ALA A 3 -36.95 -3.81 -23.69
C ALA A 3 -35.57 -3.92 -23.01
N ARG A 4 -35.52 -4.37 -21.75
CA ARG A 4 -34.26 -4.43 -20.99
C ARG A 4 -33.22 -5.30 -21.70
N GLU A 5 -33.68 -6.40 -22.30
CA GLU A 5 -32.87 -7.38 -23.03
C GLU A 5 -32.19 -6.76 -24.26
N ASP A 6 -32.78 -5.69 -24.80
CA ASP A 6 -32.26 -4.95 -25.96
C ASP A 6 -31.33 -3.79 -25.54
N ILE A 7 -31.20 -3.50 -24.24
CA ILE A 7 -30.34 -2.42 -23.73
C ILE A 7 -28.91 -2.93 -23.55
N THR A 8 -27.99 -2.43 -24.37
CA THR A 8 -26.55 -2.59 -24.15
C THR A 8 -25.99 -1.35 -23.44
N TYR A 9 -25.67 -1.48 -22.15
CA TYR A 9 -25.17 -0.37 -21.34
C TYR A 9 -23.69 -0.58 -20.95
N PHE A 10 -22.85 0.37 -21.37
CA PHE A 10 -21.40 0.37 -21.17
C PHE A 10 -20.93 1.26 -20.01
N GLY A 11 -21.76 1.46 -18.99
CA GLY A 11 -21.39 2.26 -17.82
C GLY A 11 -20.21 1.64 -17.06
N ALA A 12 -19.26 2.47 -16.66
CA ALA A 12 -18.03 2.04 -15.98
C ALA A 12 -18.19 1.85 -14.45
N GLY A 13 -19.36 2.14 -13.88
CA GLY A 13 -19.61 2.12 -12.44
C GLY A 13 -20.56 3.24 -12.00
N PRO A 14 -21.79 2.95 -11.52
CA PRO A 14 -22.44 1.62 -11.50
C PRO A 14 -22.56 0.99 -12.90
N ALA A 15 -22.72 -0.34 -12.94
CA ALA A 15 -22.79 -1.14 -14.17
C ALA A 15 -24.08 -1.99 -14.22
N LEU A 16 -24.33 -2.65 -15.36
CA LEU A 16 -25.46 -3.57 -15.49
C LEU A 16 -25.29 -4.81 -14.61
N LEU A 17 -26.43 -5.29 -14.09
CA LEU A 17 -26.56 -6.59 -13.44
C LEU A 17 -27.42 -7.53 -14.30
N PRO A 18 -27.20 -8.86 -14.21
CA PRO A 18 -28.05 -9.87 -14.84
C PRO A 18 -29.52 -9.70 -14.45
N THR A 19 -30.44 -9.88 -15.40
CA THR A 19 -31.88 -9.67 -15.20
C THR A 19 -32.45 -10.64 -14.17
N ASP A 20 -32.07 -11.91 -14.24
CA ASP A 20 -32.53 -12.95 -13.32
C ASP A 20 -32.12 -12.66 -11.86
N THR A 21 -30.92 -12.12 -11.65
CA THR A 21 -30.45 -11.66 -10.33
C THR A 21 -31.31 -10.52 -9.80
N LEU A 22 -31.65 -9.54 -10.64
CA LEU A 22 -32.49 -8.42 -10.23
C LEU A 22 -33.93 -8.85 -9.93
N GLU A 23 -34.50 -9.75 -10.71
CA GLU A 23 -35.84 -10.28 -10.48
C GLU A 23 -35.92 -11.05 -9.15
N LYS A 24 -34.94 -11.91 -8.87
CA LYS A 24 -34.81 -12.60 -7.58
C LYS A 24 -34.66 -11.61 -6.42
N ALA A 25 -33.80 -10.60 -6.58
CA ALA A 25 -33.60 -9.56 -5.57
C ALA A 25 -34.87 -8.74 -5.32
N ALA A 26 -35.62 -8.41 -6.37
CA ALA A 26 -36.89 -7.69 -6.28
C ALA A 26 -37.94 -8.50 -5.51
N GLN A 27 -38.05 -9.81 -5.79
CA GLN A 27 -38.94 -10.71 -5.05
C GLN A 27 -38.53 -10.81 -3.57
N ALA A 28 -37.23 -10.97 -3.30
CA ALA A 28 -36.68 -11.01 -1.95
C ALA A 28 -36.94 -9.72 -1.16
N LEU A 29 -36.89 -8.56 -1.82
CA LEU A 29 -37.20 -7.27 -1.19
C LEU A 29 -38.66 -7.13 -0.79
N VAL A 30 -39.58 -7.80 -1.48
CA VAL A 30 -41.02 -7.77 -1.18
C VAL A 30 -41.40 -8.81 -0.14
N ASN A 31 -40.93 -10.05 -0.29
CA ASN A 31 -41.17 -11.13 0.65
C ASN A 31 -40.02 -12.14 0.57
N PHE A 32 -39.12 -12.09 1.55
CA PHE A 32 -37.97 -12.97 1.59
C PHE A 32 -38.39 -14.37 2.02
N ASN A 33 -38.26 -15.36 1.14
CA ASN A 33 -38.50 -16.78 1.43
C ASN A 33 -39.84 -17.08 2.13
N GLY A 34 -40.88 -16.28 1.87
CA GLY A 34 -42.21 -16.50 2.45
C GLY A 34 -42.33 -16.12 3.93
N THR A 35 -41.39 -15.35 4.49
CA THR A 35 -41.49 -14.88 5.88
C THR A 35 -42.61 -13.87 6.11
N GLY A 36 -43.19 -13.34 5.03
CA GLY A 36 -44.17 -12.25 5.07
C GLY A 36 -43.55 -10.87 5.30
N LEU A 37 -42.22 -10.78 5.26
CA LEU A 37 -41.43 -9.56 5.41
C LEU A 37 -40.42 -9.48 4.27
N GLY A 38 -40.14 -8.27 3.80
CA GLY A 38 -39.07 -8.00 2.85
C GLY A 38 -37.70 -8.23 3.45
N LEU A 39 -36.71 -8.56 2.62
CA LEU A 39 -35.33 -8.79 3.05
C LEU A 39 -34.76 -7.61 3.87
N ALA A 40 -35.07 -6.38 3.47
CA ALA A 40 -34.59 -5.16 4.14
C ALA A 40 -35.28 -4.86 5.48
N GLU A 41 -36.34 -5.60 5.84
CA GLU A 41 -37.09 -5.44 7.08
C GLU A 41 -36.59 -6.38 8.19
N HIS A 42 -35.82 -7.42 7.81
CA HIS A 42 -35.21 -8.33 8.77
C HIS A 42 -34.07 -7.65 9.54
N SER A 43 -33.95 -7.99 10.82
CA SER A 43 -32.86 -7.49 11.65
C SER A 43 -31.51 -7.99 11.14
N HIS A 44 -30.50 -7.11 11.07
CA HIS A 44 -29.12 -7.48 10.76
C HIS A 44 -28.48 -8.43 11.79
N ARG A 45 -29.11 -8.64 12.96
CA ARG A 45 -28.67 -9.61 13.98
C ARG A 45 -29.46 -10.91 13.96
N SER A 46 -30.41 -11.06 13.04
CA SER A 46 -31.21 -12.27 12.91
C SER A 46 -30.38 -13.42 12.35
N GLU A 47 -30.82 -14.65 12.59
CA GLU A 47 -30.23 -15.84 11.98
C GLU A 47 -30.30 -15.76 10.44
N ILE A 48 -31.39 -15.23 9.88
CA ILE A 48 -31.54 -14.98 8.44
C ILE A 48 -30.39 -14.10 7.91
N ALA A 49 -30.13 -12.97 8.56
CA ALA A 49 -29.04 -12.07 8.15
C ALA A 49 -27.67 -12.74 8.27
N ASN A 50 -27.43 -13.47 9.36
CA ASN A 50 -26.18 -14.20 9.56
C ASN A 50 -25.96 -15.27 8.48
N THR A 51 -26.99 -16.03 8.14
CA THR A 51 -26.94 -17.05 7.07
C THR A 51 -26.57 -16.42 5.74
N ILE A 52 -27.27 -15.34 5.34
CA ILE A 52 -26.98 -14.63 4.07
C ILE A 52 -25.54 -14.13 4.02
N ILE A 53 -25.04 -13.54 5.12
CA ILE A 53 -23.67 -13.04 5.20
C ILE A 53 -22.66 -14.17 5.09
N ASN A 54 -22.88 -15.29 5.80
CA ASN A 54 -21.96 -16.42 5.81
C ASN A 54 -21.94 -17.17 4.48
N GLU A 55 -23.10 -17.34 3.84
CA GLU A 55 -23.19 -17.91 2.48
C GLU A 55 -22.45 -17.01 1.49
N ALA A 56 -22.68 -15.69 1.52
CA ALA A 56 -21.97 -14.75 0.65
C ALA A 56 -20.44 -14.79 0.87
N LYS A 57 -19.96 -14.94 2.12
CA LYS A 57 -18.53 -15.13 2.41
C LYS A 57 -18.00 -16.44 1.82
N ALA A 58 -18.73 -17.55 2.01
CA ALA A 58 -18.32 -18.86 1.50
C ALA A 58 -18.27 -18.89 -0.04
N ASP A 59 -19.26 -18.29 -0.69
CA ASP A 59 -19.32 -18.15 -2.15
C ASP A 59 -18.14 -17.32 -2.68
N LEU A 60 -17.84 -16.18 -2.03
CA LEU A 60 -16.69 -15.35 -2.38
C LEU A 60 -15.36 -16.08 -2.18
N ALA A 61 -15.21 -16.77 -1.05
CA ALA A 61 -14.00 -17.53 -0.76
C ALA A 61 -13.76 -18.63 -1.80
N THR A 62 -14.83 -19.34 -2.18
CA THR A 62 -14.78 -20.39 -3.19
C THR A 62 -14.50 -19.82 -4.59
N PHE A 63 -15.18 -18.75 -4.99
CA PHE A 63 -15.08 -18.20 -6.33
C PHE A 63 -13.72 -17.52 -6.60
N LEU A 64 -13.10 -16.95 -5.56
CA LEU A 64 -11.84 -16.22 -5.65
C LEU A 64 -10.63 -17.01 -5.11
N ASP A 65 -10.82 -18.29 -4.76
CA ASP A 65 -9.79 -19.17 -4.17
C ASP A 65 -9.09 -18.52 -2.96
N ILE A 66 -9.86 -17.94 -2.03
CA ILE A 66 -9.33 -17.25 -0.84
C ILE A 66 -8.89 -18.29 0.20
N PRO A 67 -7.64 -18.23 0.69
CA PRO A 67 -7.16 -19.16 1.72
C PRO A 67 -7.84 -18.97 3.09
N ASP A 68 -7.90 -20.05 3.88
CA ASP A 68 -8.59 -20.10 5.18
C ASP A 68 -7.97 -19.21 6.28
N ASP A 69 -6.76 -18.67 6.06
CA ASP A 69 -6.10 -17.72 6.97
C ASP A 69 -6.48 -16.25 6.70
N TYR A 70 -7.46 -16.01 5.83
CA TYR A 70 -8.03 -14.70 5.53
C TYR A 70 -9.48 -14.56 6.03
N GLU A 71 -9.85 -13.35 6.44
CA GLU A 71 -11.22 -13.00 6.85
C GLU A 71 -11.86 -12.04 5.83
N ILE A 72 -13.10 -12.32 5.46
CA ILE A 72 -13.89 -11.47 4.54
C ILE A 72 -14.73 -10.48 5.35
N LEU A 73 -14.53 -9.19 5.12
CA LEU A 73 -15.26 -8.12 5.80
C LEU A 73 -16.11 -7.32 4.80
N PHE A 74 -17.38 -7.10 5.14
CA PHE A 74 -18.26 -6.20 4.41
C PHE A 74 -18.23 -4.81 5.05
N MET A 75 -17.70 -3.82 4.32
CA MET A 75 -17.54 -2.45 4.80
C MET A 75 -18.24 -1.45 3.89
N GLN A 76 -18.74 -0.37 4.49
CA GLN A 76 -19.28 0.78 3.75
C GLN A 76 -18.17 1.74 3.30
N GLY A 77 -18.50 2.68 2.42
CA GLY A 77 -17.57 3.72 1.93
C GLY A 77 -16.93 3.42 0.56
N GLY A 78 -17.17 2.23 0.01
CA GLY A 78 -16.67 1.83 -1.31
C GLY A 78 -15.13 1.80 -1.39
N GLY A 79 -14.59 1.75 -2.62
CA GLY A 79 -13.14 1.74 -2.85
C GLY A 79 -12.46 2.96 -2.20
N THR A 80 -13.05 4.15 -2.34
CA THR A 80 -12.52 5.40 -1.77
C THR A 80 -12.47 5.36 -0.24
N GLY A 81 -13.55 4.93 0.43
CA GLY A 81 -13.64 4.91 1.89
C GLY A 81 -12.76 3.84 2.55
N THR A 82 -12.50 2.72 1.86
CA THR A 82 -11.66 1.63 2.38
C THR A 82 -10.17 1.85 2.09
N LEU A 83 -9.83 2.47 0.95
CA LEU A 83 -8.44 2.68 0.55
C LEU A 83 -7.79 3.90 1.23
N ILE A 84 -8.53 4.99 1.52
CA ILE A 84 -7.96 6.20 2.13
C ILE A 84 -7.32 5.97 3.51
N PRO A 85 -7.94 5.21 4.45
CA PRO A 85 -7.32 4.94 5.75
C PRO A 85 -5.99 4.18 5.62
N LEU A 86 -5.92 3.22 4.69
CA LEU A 86 -4.69 2.48 4.38
C LEU A 86 -3.62 3.41 3.80
N PHE A 87 -3.99 4.31 2.88
CA PHE A 87 -3.08 5.28 2.30
C PHE A 87 -2.56 6.31 3.31
N ASN A 88 -3.41 6.82 4.21
CA ASN A 88 -2.98 7.77 5.24
C ASN A 88 -1.98 7.15 6.23
N GLY A 89 -2.18 5.87 6.60
CA GLY A 89 -1.23 5.12 7.42
C GLY A 89 0.11 4.93 6.71
N GLN A 90 0.08 4.53 5.43
CA GLN A 90 1.28 4.35 4.61
C GLN A 90 2.02 5.67 4.33
N GLU A 91 1.30 6.78 4.12
CA GLU A 91 1.91 8.09 3.92
C GLU A 91 2.65 8.56 5.17
N LYS A 92 2.01 8.45 6.35
CA LYS A 92 2.63 8.81 7.62
C LYS A 92 3.90 7.99 7.87
N LEU A 93 3.85 6.68 7.62
CA LEU A 93 4.99 5.79 7.78
C LEU A 93 6.10 6.09 6.77
N SER A 94 5.76 6.34 5.50
CA SER A 94 6.72 6.73 4.47
C SER A 94 7.43 8.03 4.82
N LYS A 95 6.68 9.03 5.31
CA LYS A 95 7.22 10.30 5.79
C LYS A 95 8.19 10.10 6.96
N GLN A 96 7.81 9.32 7.98
CA GLN A 96 8.67 9.02 9.13
C GLN A 96 9.98 8.34 8.72
N LYS A 97 9.91 7.33 7.85
CA LYS A 97 11.10 6.64 7.31
C LYS A 97 12.02 7.59 6.55
N ALA A 98 11.45 8.44 5.70
CA ALA A 98 12.23 9.41 4.93
C ALA A 98 12.89 10.46 5.83
N GLU A 99 12.17 10.97 6.83
CA GLU A 99 12.70 11.94 7.80
C GLU A 99 13.88 11.36 8.59
N LEU A 100 13.81 10.11 9.04
CA LEU A 100 14.92 9.45 9.74
C LEU A 100 16.20 9.43 8.89
N ILE A 101 16.07 9.02 7.63
CA ILE A 101 17.21 8.92 6.71
C ILE A 101 17.74 10.32 6.35
N TYR A 102 16.86 11.27 6.03
CA TYR A 102 17.27 12.64 5.69
C TYR A 102 17.92 13.36 6.88
N ASN A 103 17.43 13.16 8.10
CA ASN A 103 18.05 13.74 9.30
C ASN A 103 19.46 13.19 9.52
N ALA A 104 19.68 11.89 9.32
CA ALA A 104 21.01 11.28 9.41
C ALA A 104 21.98 11.85 8.36
N LEU A 105 21.51 12.02 7.13
CA LEU A 105 22.29 12.62 6.03
C LEU A 105 22.61 14.10 6.30
N ASP A 106 21.60 14.90 6.63
CA ASP A 106 21.74 16.34 6.84
C ASP A 106 22.59 16.69 8.08
N SER A 107 22.69 15.78 9.05
CA SER A 107 23.56 15.95 10.22
C SER A 107 25.05 15.74 9.91
N HIS A 108 25.39 15.19 8.74
CA HIS A 108 26.78 14.89 8.34
C HIS A 108 27.07 15.42 6.91
N PRO A 109 27.01 16.75 6.71
CA PRO A 109 27.23 17.36 5.39
C PRO A 109 28.68 17.24 4.89
N ASP A 110 29.61 16.92 5.78
CA ASP A 110 31.00 16.60 5.51
C ASP A 110 31.19 15.20 4.89
N ALA A 111 30.28 14.26 5.18
CA ALA A 111 30.32 12.90 4.65
C ALA A 111 29.36 12.69 3.47
N TYR A 112 28.23 13.41 3.42
CA TYR A 112 27.18 13.19 2.43
C TYR A 112 26.67 14.46 1.77
N ARG A 113 26.31 14.33 0.49
CA ARG A 113 25.59 15.37 -0.26
C ARG A 113 24.30 14.82 -0.84
N VAL A 114 23.16 15.26 -0.30
CA VAL A 114 21.84 14.96 -0.87
C VAL A 114 21.71 15.65 -2.22
N VAL A 115 21.28 14.92 -3.25
CA VAL A 115 21.23 15.42 -4.63
C VAL A 115 20.10 16.45 -4.85
N PRO A 116 18.83 16.16 -4.50
CA PRO A 116 17.75 17.14 -4.65
C PRO A 116 17.78 18.22 -3.56
N ASP A 117 17.31 19.42 -3.92
CA ASP A 117 17.05 20.50 -2.97
C ASP A 117 16.02 20.08 -1.91
N LYS A 118 16.13 20.66 -0.70
CA LYS A 118 15.26 20.33 0.44
C LYS A 118 13.77 20.45 0.12
N SER A 119 13.37 21.42 -0.71
CA SER A 119 11.98 21.67 -1.08
C SER A 119 11.36 20.59 -1.97
N VAL A 120 12.17 19.76 -2.64
CA VAL A 120 11.73 18.77 -3.63
C VAL A 120 12.21 17.34 -3.33
N ARG A 121 12.58 17.08 -2.07
CA ARG A 121 13.05 15.76 -1.63
C ARG A 121 11.94 14.72 -1.72
N SER A 122 12.24 13.61 -2.41
CA SER A 122 11.33 12.48 -2.53
C SER A 122 11.25 11.70 -1.22
N ARG A 123 10.03 11.36 -0.79
CA ARG A 123 9.81 10.42 0.32
C ARG A 123 10.08 8.96 -0.07
N MET A 124 10.14 8.68 -1.38
CA MET A 124 10.24 7.33 -1.93
C MET A 124 11.64 6.98 -2.41
N ASN A 125 12.37 7.92 -3.01
CA ASN A 125 13.70 7.66 -3.55
C ASN A 125 14.69 8.70 -3.03
N ILE A 126 15.45 8.32 -2.01
CA ILE A 126 16.41 9.19 -1.35
C ILE A 126 17.76 9.01 -2.05
N CYS A 127 18.12 9.99 -2.87
CA CYS A 127 19.35 10.00 -3.64
C CYS A 127 20.40 10.92 -3.02
N PHE A 128 21.60 10.39 -2.77
CA PHE A 128 22.71 11.14 -2.20
C PHE A 128 24.06 10.64 -2.73
N ARG A 129 25.10 11.47 -2.56
CA ARG A 129 26.50 11.17 -2.88
C ARG A 129 27.28 11.03 -1.59
N VAL A 130 28.26 10.13 -1.57
CA VAL A 130 29.20 10.00 -0.45
C VAL A 130 30.44 10.81 -0.80
N VAL A 131 30.67 11.91 -0.09
CA VAL A 131 31.77 12.87 -0.37
C VAL A 131 32.92 12.76 0.62
N LYS A 132 32.79 11.87 1.60
CA LYS A 132 33.80 11.57 2.60
C LYS A 132 35.12 11.14 1.95
N GLY A 133 36.24 11.78 2.33
CA GLY A 133 37.58 11.38 1.87
C GLY A 133 37.99 11.87 0.48
N GLY A 134 37.20 12.76 -0.15
CA GLY A 134 37.57 13.47 -1.38
C GLY A 134 37.32 12.71 -2.69
N ASP A 135 37.66 11.42 -2.77
CA ASP A 135 37.34 10.57 -3.93
C ASP A 135 35.96 9.91 -3.75
N ILE A 136 34.96 10.48 -4.42
CA ILE A 136 33.56 10.06 -4.35
C ILE A 136 33.37 8.61 -4.83
N ASP A 137 34.09 8.17 -5.86
CA ASP A 137 33.88 6.83 -6.43
C ASP A 137 34.46 5.75 -5.51
N VAL A 138 35.58 6.04 -4.85
CA VAL A 138 36.17 5.16 -3.82
C VAL A 138 35.27 5.12 -2.59
N ALA A 139 34.80 6.28 -2.11
CA ALA A 139 33.93 6.38 -0.95
C ALA A 139 32.59 5.68 -1.16
N GLU A 140 31.97 5.82 -2.34
CA GLU A 140 30.71 5.14 -2.67
C GLU A 140 30.90 3.62 -2.79
N LYS A 141 32.02 3.14 -3.33
CA LYS A 141 32.34 1.70 -3.36
C LYS A 141 32.52 1.13 -1.95
N ASP A 142 33.24 1.83 -1.08
CA ASP A 142 33.45 1.40 0.29
C ASP A 142 32.13 1.40 1.09
N PHE A 143 31.32 2.46 0.93
CA PHE A 143 29.97 2.54 1.49
C PHE A 143 29.09 1.35 1.08
N LEU A 144 29.09 0.99 -0.22
CA LEU A 144 28.32 -0.14 -0.73
C LEU A 144 28.82 -1.48 -0.17
N LYS A 145 30.14 -1.62 0.02
CA LYS A 145 30.75 -2.82 0.60
C LYS A 145 30.35 -2.98 2.07
N GLN A 146 30.48 -1.92 2.87
CA GLN A 146 30.15 -1.94 4.30
C GLN A 146 28.64 -2.12 4.53
N SER A 147 27.80 -1.44 3.76
CA SER A 147 26.35 -1.59 3.85
C SER A 147 25.89 -3.01 3.51
N THR A 148 26.46 -3.61 2.46
CA THR A 148 26.19 -5.01 2.09
C THR A 148 26.59 -5.99 3.20
N ALA A 149 27.72 -5.77 3.89
CA ALA A 149 28.15 -6.60 5.02
C ALA A 149 27.16 -6.57 6.21
N LEU A 150 26.41 -5.47 6.35
CA LEU A 150 25.35 -5.31 7.35
C LEU A 150 23.97 -5.78 6.85
N GLY A 151 23.89 -6.35 5.65
CA GLY A 151 22.64 -6.78 5.03
C GLY A 151 21.80 -5.64 4.42
N LEU A 152 22.38 -4.45 4.24
CA LEU A 152 21.75 -3.32 3.56
C LEU A 152 22.12 -3.34 2.07
N THR A 153 21.37 -4.11 1.29
CA THR A 153 21.63 -4.32 -0.15
C THR A 153 20.77 -3.42 -1.05
N GLY A 154 21.13 -3.27 -2.32
CA GLY A 154 20.30 -2.57 -3.33
C GLY A 154 20.43 -1.03 -3.30
N LEU A 155 21.41 -0.50 -2.59
CA LEU A 155 21.64 0.94 -2.41
C LEU A 155 22.36 1.60 -3.58
N LYS A 156 22.85 0.85 -4.57
CA LYS A 156 23.58 1.41 -5.71
C LYS A 156 22.64 2.26 -6.58
N GLY A 157 23.03 3.51 -6.80
CA GLY A 157 22.30 4.46 -7.64
C GLY A 157 22.24 4.04 -9.11
N HIS A 158 21.39 4.73 -9.88
CA HIS A 158 21.22 4.44 -11.30
C HIS A 158 22.48 4.75 -12.10
N ARG A 159 22.79 3.91 -13.11
CA ARG A 159 24.00 4.03 -13.96
C ARG A 159 24.23 5.43 -14.56
N SER A 160 23.15 6.18 -14.82
CA SER A 160 23.23 7.51 -15.43
C SER A 160 23.49 8.66 -14.45
N VAL A 161 23.29 8.44 -13.14
CA VAL A 161 23.39 9.50 -12.12
C VAL A 161 24.49 9.18 -11.09
N GLY A 162 24.88 7.91 -10.98
CA GLY A 162 25.82 7.43 -9.97
C GLY A 162 25.23 7.55 -8.55
N GLY A 163 26.09 7.49 -7.54
CA GLY A 163 25.67 7.72 -6.17
C GLY A 163 24.95 6.55 -5.50
N ILE A 164 24.29 6.90 -4.41
CA ILE A 164 23.52 6.01 -3.56
C ILE A 164 22.04 6.37 -3.68
N ARG A 165 21.18 5.35 -3.79
CA ARG A 165 19.72 5.49 -3.78
C ARG A 165 19.12 4.54 -2.76
N ALA A 166 18.51 5.10 -1.72
CA ALA A 166 17.68 4.35 -0.79
C ALA A 166 16.21 4.47 -1.22
N SER A 167 15.61 3.35 -1.63
CA SER A 167 14.21 3.29 -2.04
C SER A 167 13.31 2.86 -0.88
N ASN A 168 12.39 3.74 -0.51
CA ASN A 168 11.51 3.63 0.65
C ASN A 168 10.11 3.14 0.26
N TYR A 169 10.02 2.00 -0.43
CA TYR A 169 8.75 1.39 -0.81
C TYR A 169 7.99 0.83 0.41
N ASN A 170 6.73 0.43 0.23
CA ASN A 170 5.87 -0.04 1.30
C ASN A 170 6.40 -1.31 1.99
N SER A 171 7.11 -2.16 1.25
CA SER A 171 7.78 -3.36 1.79
C SER A 171 9.02 -3.06 2.64
N PHE A 172 9.51 -1.82 2.64
CA PHE A 172 10.64 -1.41 3.45
C PHE A 172 10.16 -0.99 4.85
N THR A 173 10.62 -1.68 5.89
CA THR A 173 10.13 -1.48 7.25
C THR A 173 10.74 -0.26 7.93
N LEU A 174 10.12 0.20 9.02
CA LEU A 174 10.64 1.30 9.82
C LEU A 174 11.97 0.92 10.50
N GLU A 175 12.10 -0.33 10.96
CA GLU A 175 13.35 -0.84 11.52
C GLU A 175 14.46 -0.84 10.47
N GLY A 176 14.14 -1.18 9.22
CA GLY A 176 15.06 -1.08 8.08
C GLY A 176 15.56 0.35 7.87
N ALA A 177 14.65 1.34 7.96
CA ALA A 177 15.02 2.75 7.86
C ALA A 177 15.90 3.22 9.02
N GLN A 178 15.61 2.77 10.26
CA GLN A 178 16.44 3.05 11.44
C GLN A 178 17.83 2.43 11.30
N LYS A 179 17.92 1.18 10.85
CA LYS A 179 19.19 0.49 10.61
C LYS A 179 20.04 1.21 9.57
N LEU A 180 19.42 1.68 8.48
CA LEU A 180 20.10 2.49 7.49
C LEU A 180 20.55 3.86 8.05
N ALA A 181 19.69 4.55 8.80
CA ALA A 181 20.03 5.82 9.44
C ALA A 181 21.21 5.67 10.41
N GLN A 182 21.22 4.62 11.23
CA GLN A 182 22.34 4.32 12.14
C GLN A 182 23.63 4.06 11.37
N PHE A 183 23.56 3.23 10.32
CA PHE A 183 24.71 2.98 9.45
C PHE A 183 25.26 4.26 8.82
N LEU A 184 24.39 5.19 8.39
CA LEU A 184 24.83 6.48 7.84
C LEU A 184 25.62 7.30 8.87
N VAL A 185 25.16 7.33 10.12
CA VAL A 185 25.86 8.01 11.22
C VAL A 185 27.20 7.34 11.52
N ASP A 186 27.22 6.01 11.60
CA ASP A 186 28.43 5.25 11.93
C ASP A 186 29.48 5.38 10.82
N PHE A 187 29.06 5.28 9.56
CA PHE A 187 29.94 5.46 8.41
C PHE A 187 30.51 6.88 8.34
N ALA A 188 29.73 7.91 8.70
CA ALA A 188 30.24 9.28 8.74
C ALA A 188 31.29 9.49 9.84
N LYS A 189 31.10 8.87 11.01
CA LYS A 189 31.99 9.01 12.17
C LYS A 189 33.23 8.13 12.14
N ALA A 190 33.19 7.01 11.44
CA ALA A 190 34.35 6.14 11.29
C ALA A 190 35.51 6.95 10.67
N SER A 191 36.69 6.93 11.29
CA SER A 191 37.86 7.68 10.81
C SER A 191 38.46 7.05 9.55
#